data_AF-A0A928LG86-F1
#
_entry.id   AF-A0A928LG86-F1
#
_cell.length_a   1.000
_cell.length_b   1.000
_cell.length_c   1.000
_cell.angle_alpha   90.00
_cell.angle_beta   90.00
_cell.angle_gamma   90.00
#
_symmetry.space_group_name_H-M   'P 1'
#
loop_
_entity.id
_entity.type
_entity.pdbx_description
1 polymer ?
#
loop_
_entity_poly.entity_id
_entity_poly.type
_entity_poly.pdbx_seq_one_letter_code
_entity_poly.pdbx_strand_id
1 'polypeptide(L)'
;MGKTIYLYPTNQFGNIYAYGNTNEGEQCNLIADIIEEKLKKYDVNVLRTKKEWTSYQTGCAKVNEANPDLCICIHTNGSKEHNSTGTETYYNPNITGAKEWATLVQNKIKALKPSIDRGIKDGSYPTGANIGYINRIKCINCLVEMEFHDVYETAKWICDNKEKLAQAITEAIVEQLKLSKKTENSTPATPTNTFKNGDTVKIKKGTKYVTGETPSSWVFDETFKIAKPYEDYAALCALDNDIIIGLVYYKDLEKVNVLQSTASKTYLKVNTFLLPLWLCGGWNGTKPTKNILKMPKNSLVELIEKTNSNWYKVKYNGIVGYASAKYLK
;
A
#
# COMPACT_ATOMS: atom_id res chain seq x y z
N MET A 1 4.77 9.34 30.69
CA MET A 1 3.86 9.27 29.53
C MET A 1 4.62 8.64 28.39
N GLY A 2 3.99 7.73 27.63
CA GLY A 2 4.61 7.11 26.45
C GLY A 2 4.87 8.16 25.37
N LYS A 3 5.83 7.87 24.48
CA LYS A 3 6.17 8.75 23.36
C LYS A 3 5.01 8.86 22.38
N THR A 4 4.82 10.04 21.78
CA THR A 4 3.80 10.27 20.73
C THR A 4 4.48 10.65 19.42
N ILE A 5 4.18 9.91 18.35
CA ILE A 5 4.58 10.21 16.97
C ILE A 5 3.37 10.66 16.17
N TYR A 6 3.57 11.62 15.27
CA TYR A 6 2.55 12.06 14.33
C TYR A 6 2.97 11.73 12.90
N LEU A 7 2.20 10.87 12.23
CA LEU A 7 2.37 10.54 10.82
C LEU A 7 1.55 11.52 9.98
N TYR A 8 2.21 12.24 9.08
CA TYR A 8 1.56 13.15 8.16
C TYR A 8 1.78 12.68 6.73
N PRO A 9 1.08 11.64 6.25
CA PRO A 9 1.00 11.40 4.82
C PRO A 9 0.28 12.57 4.15
N THR A 10 0.82 13.01 3.03
CA THR A 10 0.18 14.04 2.20
C THR A 10 -1.23 13.66 1.77
N ASN A 11 -2.10 14.66 1.65
CA ASN A 11 -3.46 14.54 1.10
C ASN A 11 -3.55 15.12 -0.32
N GLN A 12 -2.41 15.20 -1.02
CA GLN A 12 -2.34 15.66 -2.41
C GLN A 12 -2.81 14.56 -3.37
N PHE A 13 -4.12 14.31 -3.39
CA PHE A 13 -4.74 13.31 -4.29
C PHE A 13 -4.76 13.73 -5.76
N GLY A 14 -4.49 15.01 -6.05
CA GLY A 14 -4.38 15.54 -7.41
C GLY A 14 -3.03 15.24 -8.09
N ASN A 15 -2.01 14.82 -7.34
CA ASN A 15 -0.68 14.54 -7.85
C ASN A 15 -0.64 13.11 -8.39
N ILE A 16 -0.92 12.96 -9.69
CA ILE A 16 -1.09 11.66 -10.34
C ILE A 16 0.27 11.00 -10.59
N TYR A 17 0.36 9.71 -10.31
CA TYR A 17 1.56 8.92 -10.60
C TYR A 17 1.64 8.58 -12.09
N ALA A 18 2.85 8.60 -12.63
CA ALA A 18 3.15 8.10 -13.98
C ALA A 18 2.96 6.57 -14.11
N TYR A 19 2.88 5.84 -13.00
CA TYR A 19 2.68 4.39 -12.94
C TYR A 19 1.52 3.99 -12.02
N GLY A 20 0.88 2.86 -12.32
CA GLY A 20 0.03 2.16 -11.35
C GLY A 20 -1.39 2.71 -11.18
N ASN A 21 -1.78 3.74 -11.94
CA ASN A 21 -3.10 4.38 -11.86
C ASN A 21 -3.46 4.76 -10.40
N THR A 22 -2.60 5.56 -9.80
CA THR A 22 -2.68 6.00 -8.40
C THR A 22 -2.20 7.46 -8.31
N ASN A 23 -2.11 7.99 -7.10
CA ASN A 23 -1.65 9.35 -6.82
C ASN A 23 -0.80 9.37 -5.54
N GLU A 24 -0.14 10.50 -5.30
CA GLU A 24 0.72 10.71 -4.14
C GLU A 24 -0.02 10.50 -2.82
N GLY A 25 -1.22 11.07 -2.69
CA GLY A 25 -2.04 10.92 -1.49
C GLY A 25 -2.33 9.45 -1.18
N GLU A 26 -2.71 8.64 -2.18
CA GLU A 26 -2.96 7.21 -2.02
C GLU A 26 -1.70 6.45 -1.58
N GLN A 27 -0.57 6.59 -2.29
CA GLN A 27 0.63 5.81 -1.98
C GLN A 27 1.24 6.20 -0.64
N CYS A 28 1.31 7.49 -0.29
CA CYS A 28 1.83 7.94 0.99
C CYS A 28 0.94 7.49 2.15
N ASN A 29 -0.37 7.47 1.96
CA ASN A 29 -1.29 6.93 2.96
C ASN A 29 -1.15 5.41 3.13
N LEU A 30 -0.93 4.64 2.06
CA LEU A 30 -0.66 3.21 2.17
C LEU A 30 0.66 2.93 2.92
N ILE A 31 1.70 3.73 2.68
CA ILE A 31 2.96 3.64 3.42
C ILE A 31 2.74 3.95 4.91
N ALA A 32 1.94 4.98 5.22
CA ALA A 32 1.57 5.31 6.59
C ALA A 32 0.75 4.19 7.27
N ASP A 33 -0.16 3.51 6.55
CA ASP A 33 -0.92 2.37 7.10
C ASP A 33 0.06 1.26 7.58
N ILE A 34 1.10 0.98 6.78
CA ILE A 34 2.13 -0.02 7.11
C ILE A 34 2.98 0.45 8.30
N ILE A 35 3.34 1.74 8.39
CA ILE A 35 4.09 2.29 9.52
C ILE A 35 3.29 2.16 10.81
N GLU A 36 1.98 2.50 10.80
CA GLU A 36 1.10 2.35 11.96
C GLU A 36 1.06 0.91 12.45
N GLU A 37 0.91 -0.06 11.54
CA GLU A 37 0.93 -1.48 11.88
C GLU A 37 2.24 -1.88 12.56
N LYS A 38 3.37 -1.53 11.94
CA LYS A 38 4.71 -1.86 12.47
C LYS A 38 4.99 -1.23 13.83
N LEU A 39 4.42 -0.07 14.12
CA LEU A 39 4.61 0.63 15.40
C LEU A 39 3.77 0.05 16.54
N LYS A 40 2.74 -0.78 16.27
CA LYS A 40 1.91 -1.39 17.33
C LYS A 40 2.71 -2.20 18.35
N LYS A 41 3.82 -2.80 17.94
CA LYS A 41 4.73 -3.58 18.81
C LYS A 41 5.61 -2.73 19.72
N TYR A 42 5.61 -1.41 19.56
CA TYR A 42 6.38 -0.48 20.36
C TYR A 42 5.49 0.30 21.32
N ASP A 43 6.06 0.72 22.46
CA ASP A 43 5.38 1.58 23.42
C ASP A 43 5.38 3.03 22.92
N VAL A 44 4.47 3.29 21.98
CA VAL A 44 4.31 4.58 21.32
C VAL A 44 2.84 4.83 20.99
N ASN A 45 2.38 6.05 21.21
CA ASN A 45 1.11 6.55 20.72
C ASN A 45 1.29 7.09 19.29
N VAL A 46 0.49 6.60 18.35
CA VAL A 46 0.57 7.01 16.95
C VAL A 46 -0.66 7.84 16.61
N LEU A 47 -0.43 9.08 16.18
CA LEU A 47 -1.44 9.98 15.63
C LEU A 47 -1.20 10.16 14.14
N ARG A 48 -2.24 10.50 13.40
CA ARG A 48 -2.16 10.63 11.94
C ARG A 48 -3.09 11.69 11.37
N THR A 49 -2.61 12.38 10.32
CA THR A 49 -3.44 13.27 9.50
C THR A 49 -4.57 12.50 8.83
N LYS A 50 -5.80 13.00 8.93
CA LYS A 50 -6.95 12.35 8.31
C LYS A 50 -7.05 12.65 6.81
N LYS A 51 -7.47 11.67 6.01
CA LYS A 51 -7.55 11.76 4.54
C LYS A 51 -8.52 12.85 4.06
N GLU A 52 -9.57 13.14 4.83
CA GLU A 52 -10.58 14.14 4.51
C GLU A 52 -10.12 15.59 4.74
N TRP A 53 -8.96 15.83 5.36
CA TRP A 53 -8.45 17.18 5.58
C TRP A 53 -7.72 17.70 4.33
N THR A 54 -8.42 18.54 3.55
CA THR A 54 -7.92 19.02 2.25
C THR A 54 -6.93 20.19 2.33
N SER A 55 -6.81 20.86 3.50
CA SER A 55 -5.85 21.94 3.72
C SER A 55 -4.66 21.47 4.55
N TYR A 56 -3.44 21.69 4.01
CA TYR A 56 -2.23 21.37 4.73
C TYR A 56 -2.08 22.19 6.03
N GLN A 57 -2.55 23.44 6.04
CA GLN A 57 -2.53 24.32 7.21
C GLN A 57 -3.38 23.77 8.34
N THR A 58 -4.58 23.24 8.04
CA THR A 58 -5.43 22.56 9.02
C THR A 58 -4.72 21.35 9.61
N GLY A 59 -4.08 20.52 8.77
CA GLY A 59 -3.30 19.39 9.27
C GLY A 59 -2.15 19.86 10.17
N CYS A 60 -1.39 20.90 9.79
CA CYS A 60 -0.30 21.43 10.62
C CYS A 60 -0.81 21.95 11.96
N ALA A 61 -1.96 22.62 11.99
CA ALA A 61 -2.59 23.07 13.23
C ALA A 61 -2.95 21.87 14.14
N LYS A 62 -3.45 20.78 13.57
CA LYS A 62 -3.78 19.55 14.31
C LYS A 62 -2.56 18.81 14.85
N VAL A 63 -1.42 18.84 14.14
CA VAL A 63 -0.13 18.38 14.69
C VAL A 63 0.25 19.23 15.89
N ASN A 64 0.18 20.56 15.77
CA ASN A 64 0.56 21.46 16.86
C ASN A 64 -0.36 21.35 18.08
N GLU A 65 -1.66 21.12 17.87
CA GLU A 65 -2.64 20.86 18.94
C GLU A 65 -2.32 19.55 19.68
N ALA A 66 -1.91 18.51 18.95
CA ALA A 66 -1.52 17.24 19.54
C ALA A 66 -0.16 17.27 20.27
N ASN A 67 0.70 18.24 19.93
CA ASN A 67 2.04 18.44 20.49
C ASN A 67 2.87 17.13 20.64
N PRO A 68 3.10 16.39 19.54
CA PRO A 68 3.81 15.11 19.58
C PRO A 68 5.32 15.30 19.84
N ASP A 69 6.00 14.23 20.26
CA ASP A 69 7.47 14.22 20.41
C ASP A 69 8.17 14.35 19.04
N LEU A 70 7.54 13.84 17.98
CA LEU A 70 8.11 13.78 16.63
C LEU A 70 6.98 13.82 15.59
N CYS A 71 7.24 14.40 14.42
CA CYS A 71 6.36 14.38 13.27
C CYS A 71 7.13 14.03 11.99
N ILE A 72 6.50 13.30 11.07
CA ILE A 72 7.04 13.06 9.73
C ILE A 72 6.00 13.35 8.66
N CYS A 73 6.34 14.26 7.75
CA CYS A 73 5.60 14.49 6.52
C CYS A 73 6.08 13.51 5.45
N ILE A 74 5.19 12.64 4.96
CA ILE A 74 5.49 11.57 4.01
C ILE A 74 4.96 11.99 2.64
N HIS A 75 5.88 12.23 1.71
CA HIS A 75 5.62 12.75 0.37
C HIS A 75 6.40 11.99 -0.71
N THR A 76 6.01 12.22 -1.96
CA THR A 76 6.80 11.85 -3.15
C THR A 76 6.82 13.02 -4.11
N ASN A 77 7.94 13.20 -4.80
CA ASN A 77 8.22 14.46 -5.47
C ASN A 77 7.62 14.52 -6.88
N GLY A 78 7.48 15.74 -7.39
CA GLY A 78 7.12 16.01 -8.77
C GLY A 78 7.96 17.15 -9.33
N SER A 79 8.18 17.13 -10.64
CA SER A 79 8.92 18.15 -11.38
C SER A 79 8.07 18.70 -12.53
N LYS A 80 8.30 19.97 -12.87
CA LYS A 80 7.58 20.61 -13.98
C LYS A 80 7.74 19.87 -15.32
N GLU A 81 8.94 19.38 -15.59
CA GLU A 81 9.30 18.72 -16.84
C GLU A 81 9.19 17.19 -16.77
N HIS A 82 8.68 16.64 -15.65
CA HIS A 82 8.46 15.21 -15.45
C HIS A 82 9.69 14.32 -15.79
N ASN A 83 10.87 14.76 -15.36
CA ASN A 83 12.15 14.12 -15.69
C ASN A 83 13.18 14.12 -14.54
N SER A 84 12.80 14.68 -13.38
CA SER A 84 13.67 14.68 -12.21
C SER A 84 13.49 13.40 -11.41
N THR A 85 14.55 12.99 -10.73
CA THR A 85 14.57 11.78 -9.92
C THR A 85 15.41 12.00 -8.65
N GLY A 86 15.19 11.16 -7.65
CA GLY A 86 15.95 11.05 -6.41
C GLY A 86 15.14 11.35 -5.15
N THR A 87 15.72 10.96 -4.02
CA THR A 87 15.17 11.20 -2.68
C THR A 87 15.79 12.43 -2.03
N GLU A 88 14.98 13.25 -1.37
CA GLU A 88 15.40 14.40 -0.57
C GLU A 88 14.56 14.55 0.68
N THR A 89 15.15 15.11 1.75
CA THR A 89 14.44 15.35 3.00
C THR A 89 14.65 16.77 3.48
N TYR A 90 13.56 17.48 3.75
CA TYR A 90 13.56 18.86 4.22
C TYR A 90 13.45 18.93 5.75
N TYR A 91 14.14 19.89 6.36
CA TYR A 91 14.08 20.18 7.79
C TYR A 91 14.08 21.67 8.07
N ASN A 92 13.63 22.08 9.26
CA ASN A 92 13.77 23.46 9.73
C ASN A 92 14.99 23.58 10.65
N PRO A 93 16.08 24.30 10.28
CA PRO A 93 17.24 24.50 11.15
C PRO A 93 16.89 25.20 12.47
N ASN A 94 15.79 25.94 12.54
CA ASN A 94 15.35 26.63 13.76
C ASN A 94 14.68 25.69 14.78
N ILE A 95 14.41 24.43 14.41
CA ILE A 95 13.84 23.42 15.30
C ILE A 95 14.96 22.48 15.76
N THR A 96 15.32 22.55 17.03
CA THR A 96 16.34 21.69 17.64
C THR A 96 16.02 20.21 17.39
N GLY A 97 16.99 19.46 16.88
CA GLY A 97 16.85 18.03 16.54
C GLY A 97 16.26 17.75 15.15
N ALA A 98 15.69 18.73 14.44
CA ALA A 98 15.08 18.49 13.12
C ALA A 98 16.10 18.09 12.05
N LYS A 99 17.32 18.64 12.09
CA LYS A 99 18.40 18.26 11.18
C LYS A 99 18.85 16.82 11.37
N GLU A 100 19.01 16.39 12.63
CA GLU A 100 19.36 15.01 12.98
C GLU A 100 18.26 14.05 12.53
N TRP A 101 17.00 14.42 12.78
CA TRP A 101 15.84 13.66 12.37
C TRP A 101 15.77 13.47 10.84
N ALA A 102 15.89 14.56 10.08
CA ALA A 102 15.90 14.49 8.62
C ALA A 102 17.10 13.70 8.07
N THR A 103 18.27 13.82 8.70
CA THR A 103 19.46 13.04 8.34
C THR A 103 19.22 11.55 8.51
N LEU A 104 18.61 11.16 9.63
CA LEU A 104 18.27 9.77 9.91
C LEU A 104 17.28 9.21 8.88
N VAL A 105 16.20 9.93 8.60
CA VAL A 105 15.20 9.53 7.58
C VAL A 105 15.85 9.41 6.20
N GLN A 106 16.60 10.42 5.75
CA GLN A 106 17.32 10.40 4.48
C GLN A 106 18.23 9.18 4.36
N ASN A 107 18.98 8.87 5.43
CA ASN A 107 19.92 7.74 5.45
C ASN A 107 19.22 6.39 5.36
N LYS A 108 18.06 6.21 6.00
CA LYS A 108 17.28 4.96 5.90
C LYS A 108 16.68 4.79 4.51
N ILE A 109 16.15 5.86 3.90
CA ILE A 109 15.55 5.80 2.56
C ILE A 109 16.62 5.58 1.48
N LYS A 110 17.73 6.31 1.51
CA LYS A 110 18.79 6.14 0.50
C LYS A 110 19.42 4.75 0.51
N ALA A 111 19.42 4.06 1.67
CA ALA A 111 19.91 2.68 1.77
C ALA A 111 19.08 1.70 0.92
N LEU A 112 17.84 2.06 0.57
CA LEU A 112 17.00 1.28 -0.34
C LEU A 112 17.39 1.45 -1.82
N LYS A 113 18.41 2.28 -2.11
CA LYS A 113 18.90 2.60 -3.46
C LYS A 113 17.81 3.19 -4.36
N PRO A 114 17.22 4.34 -3.99
CA PRO A 114 16.45 5.15 -4.94
C PRO A 114 17.39 5.63 -6.08
N SER A 115 16.82 6.28 -7.08
CA SER A 115 17.57 6.69 -8.28
C SER A 115 18.79 7.56 -7.98
N ILE A 116 18.62 8.58 -7.12
CA ILE A 116 19.65 9.55 -6.71
C ILE A 116 19.45 9.91 -5.23
N ASP A 117 20.53 10.05 -4.46
CA ASP A 117 20.51 10.72 -3.15
C ASP A 117 20.71 12.23 -3.35
N ARG A 118 19.66 13.02 -3.14
CA ARG A 118 19.68 14.49 -3.29
C ARG A 118 19.97 15.20 -1.97
N GLY A 119 20.17 14.44 -0.89
CA GLY A 119 20.55 14.92 0.43
C GLY A 119 19.42 15.59 1.21
N ILE A 120 19.80 16.08 2.39
CA ILE A 120 18.92 16.89 3.24
C ILE A 120 18.96 18.36 2.81
N LYS A 121 17.85 19.07 2.98
CA LYS A 121 17.69 20.46 2.56
C LYS A 121 17.12 21.34 3.66
N ASP A 122 17.62 22.56 3.73
CA ASP A 122 17.06 23.60 4.60
C ASP A 122 15.71 24.06 4.04
N GLY A 123 14.64 23.71 4.75
CA GLY A 123 13.27 24.10 4.46
C GLY A 123 12.84 25.39 5.18
N SER A 124 13.72 26.17 5.80
CA SER A 124 13.32 27.46 6.39
C SER A 124 13.20 28.59 5.36
N TYR A 125 13.84 28.43 4.20
CA TYR A 125 13.83 29.47 3.16
C TYR A 125 12.59 29.41 2.25
N PRO A 126 12.05 30.55 1.81
CA PRO A 126 10.82 30.62 1.02
C PRO A 126 11.06 30.30 -0.46
N THR A 127 11.41 29.04 -0.78
CA THR A 127 11.54 28.57 -2.17
C THR A 127 10.58 27.41 -2.47
N GLY A 128 9.27 27.68 -2.43
CA GLY A 128 8.23 26.76 -2.95
C GLY A 128 7.10 26.38 -1.97
N ALA A 129 6.00 25.83 -2.52
CA ALA A 129 4.77 25.52 -1.79
C ALA A 129 4.89 24.33 -0.79
N ASN A 130 5.84 23.40 -1.00
CA ASN A 130 6.04 22.22 -0.16
C ASN A 130 6.77 22.51 1.17
N ILE A 131 7.20 23.74 1.38
CA ILE A 131 7.93 24.19 2.58
C ILE A 131 6.98 24.68 3.70
N GLY A 132 5.67 24.80 3.39
CA GLY A 132 4.67 25.23 4.35
C GLY A 132 4.51 24.32 5.57
N TYR A 133 4.77 23.02 5.43
CA TYR A 133 4.68 22.03 6.51
C TYR A 133 5.79 22.26 7.56
N ILE A 134 7.03 22.28 7.07
CA ILE A 134 8.27 22.37 7.86
C ILE A 134 8.32 23.62 8.74
N ASN A 135 7.75 24.73 8.25
CA ASN A 135 7.74 26.00 8.97
C ASN A 135 6.53 26.19 9.90
N ARG A 136 5.45 25.40 9.72
CA ARG A 136 4.23 25.54 10.54
C ARG A 136 4.17 24.54 11.68
N ILE A 137 4.74 23.35 11.51
CA ILE A 137 4.79 22.32 12.55
C ILE A 137 5.90 22.70 13.55
N LYS A 138 5.54 22.79 14.84
CA LYS A 138 6.41 23.32 15.89
C LYS A 138 7.27 22.26 16.59
N CYS A 139 6.80 21.01 16.62
CA CYS A 139 7.57 19.88 17.15
C CYS A 139 8.72 19.50 16.20
N ILE A 140 9.61 18.61 16.64
CA ILE A 140 10.66 18.03 15.79
C ILE A 140 9.99 17.40 14.56
N ASN A 141 10.35 17.86 13.36
CA ASN A 141 9.73 17.41 12.13
C ASN A 141 10.68 17.40 10.93
N CYS A 142 10.33 16.59 9.93
CA CYS A 142 10.92 16.62 8.60
C CYS A 142 9.85 16.27 7.55
N LEU A 143 10.16 16.56 6.28
CA LEU A 143 9.37 16.18 5.13
C LEU A 143 10.26 15.38 4.20
N VAL A 144 9.93 14.12 3.98
CA VAL A 144 10.66 13.26 3.07
C VAL A 144 9.93 13.20 1.73
N GLU A 145 10.66 13.53 0.68
CA GLU A 145 10.30 13.23 -0.70
C GLU A 145 11.00 11.92 -1.07
N MET A 146 10.27 10.81 -0.96
CA MET A 146 10.87 9.47 -1.00
C MET A 146 11.50 9.15 -2.36
N GLU A 147 10.89 9.64 -3.44
CA GLU A 147 11.31 9.53 -4.84
C GLU A 147 10.29 10.32 -5.71
N PHE A 148 10.54 10.51 -7.02
CA PHE A 148 9.63 11.22 -7.94
C PHE A 148 8.49 10.33 -8.45
N HIS A 149 7.27 10.83 -8.37
CA HIS A 149 6.07 10.11 -8.79
C HIS A 149 5.63 10.36 -10.23
N ASP A 150 6.17 11.38 -10.86
CA ASP A 150 5.81 11.83 -12.20
C ASP A 150 6.77 11.30 -13.29
N VAL A 151 7.77 10.52 -12.89
CA VAL A 151 8.63 9.71 -13.78
C VAL A 151 8.24 8.23 -13.64
N TYR A 152 8.06 7.53 -14.76
CA TYR A 152 7.48 6.19 -14.78
C TYR A 152 8.24 5.17 -13.93
N GLU A 153 9.56 5.09 -14.11
CA GLU A 153 10.44 4.12 -13.46
C GLU A 153 10.46 4.31 -11.95
N THR A 154 10.51 5.57 -11.52
CA THR A 154 10.58 5.95 -10.11
C THR A 154 9.22 5.83 -9.43
N ALA A 155 8.13 6.18 -10.12
CA ALA A 155 6.76 5.91 -9.67
C ALA A 155 6.50 4.42 -9.46
N LYS A 156 6.96 3.59 -10.39
CA LYS A 156 6.91 2.12 -10.26
C LYS A 156 7.74 1.65 -9.06
N TRP A 157 8.95 2.17 -8.91
CA TRP A 157 9.83 1.82 -7.79
C TRP A 157 9.18 2.14 -6.44
N ILE A 158 8.53 3.30 -6.29
CA ILE A 158 7.77 3.64 -5.08
C ILE A 158 6.70 2.59 -4.81
N CYS A 159 5.88 2.29 -5.83
CA CYS A 159 4.81 1.30 -5.70
C CYS A 159 5.33 -0.09 -5.29
N ASP A 160 6.46 -0.53 -5.85
CA ASP A 160 7.04 -1.84 -5.57
C ASP A 160 7.76 -1.91 -4.20
N ASN A 161 8.22 -0.77 -3.67
CA ASN A 161 9.04 -0.71 -2.44
C ASN A 161 8.29 -0.16 -1.21
N LYS A 162 6.97 0.05 -1.25
CA LYS A 162 6.16 0.57 -0.13
C LYS A 162 6.48 -0.05 1.24
N GLU A 163 6.55 -1.37 1.32
CA GLU A 163 6.87 -2.09 2.57
C GLU A 163 8.27 -1.76 3.11
N LYS A 164 9.26 -1.63 2.21
CA LYS A 164 10.62 -1.27 2.58
C LYS A 164 10.72 0.20 2.97
N LEU A 165 10.03 1.09 2.27
CA LEU A 165 9.93 2.51 2.59
C LEU A 165 9.31 2.70 3.99
N ALA A 166 8.19 2.03 4.24
CA ALA A 166 7.54 2.03 5.55
C ALA A 166 8.47 1.48 6.64
N GLN A 167 9.14 0.35 6.39
CA GLN A 167 10.11 -0.23 7.32
C GLN A 167 11.26 0.74 7.64
N ALA A 168 11.83 1.38 6.62
CA ALA A 168 12.91 2.36 6.77
C ALA A 168 12.47 3.56 7.64
N ILE A 169 11.25 4.06 7.44
CA ILE A 169 10.68 5.14 8.26
C ILE A 169 10.41 4.64 9.69
N THR A 170 9.84 3.45 9.88
CA THR A 170 9.63 2.88 11.22
C THR A 170 10.94 2.75 11.99
N GLU A 171 12.00 2.25 11.34
CA GLU A 171 13.32 2.13 11.96
C GLU A 171 13.90 3.49 12.35
N ALA A 172 13.74 4.50 11.49
CA ALA A 172 14.10 5.87 11.82
C ALA A 172 13.35 6.36 13.08
N ILE A 173 12.03 6.16 13.14
CA ILE A 173 11.20 6.57 14.29
C ILE A 173 11.65 5.88 15.58
N VAL A 174 11.84 4.56 15.52
CA VAL A 174 12.27 3.74 16.67
C VAL A 174 13.63 4.19 17.19
N GLU A 175 14.57 4.46 16.28
CA GLU A 175 15.92 4.91 16.61
C GLU A 175 15.91 6.34 17.20
N GLN A 176 15.17 7.27 16.58
CA GLN A 176 15.08 8.66 17.02
C GLN A 176 14.45 8.78 18.42
N LEU A 177 13.36 8.05 18.67
CA LEU A 177 12.61 8.12 19.92
C LEU A 177 13.10 7.09 20.95
N LYS A 178 14.07 6.24 20.58
CA LYS A 178 14.59 5.13 21.41
C LYS A 178 13.44 4.25 21.93
N LEU A 179 12.51 3.89 21.06
CA LEU A 179 11.29 3.18 21.45
C LEU A 179 11.61 1.77 21.95
N SER A 180 11.06 1.43 23.12
CA SER A 180 11.02 0.05 23.60
C SER A 180 9.89 -0.72 22.95
N LYS A 181 10.11 -2.01 22.70
CA LYS A 181 9.01 -2.93 22.41
C LYS A 181 8.09 -3.02 23.63
N LYS A 182 6.79 -3.15 23.42
CA LYS A 182 5.85 -3.44 24.51
C LYS A 182 6.25 -4.75 25.16
N THR A 183 6.31 -4.79 26.49
CA THR A 183 6.44 -6.04 27.23
C THR A 183 5.25 -6.92 26.88
N GLU A 184 5.53 -8.11 26.35
CA GLU A 184 4.51 -9.13 26.13
C GLU A 184 3.93 -9.51 27.49
N ASN A 185 2.77 -8.95 27.86
CA ASN A 185 1.87 -9.71 28.70
C ASN A 185 1.53 -10.95 27.89
N SER A 186 1.92 -12.11 28.39
CA SER A 186 1.75 -13.44 27.81
C SER A 186 0.29 -13.64 27.37
N THR A 187 0.01 -13.16 26.17
CA THR A 187 -1.05 -13.65 25.32
C THR A 187 -0.46 -14.93 24.74
N PRO A 188 -1.20 -16.05 24.66
CA PRO A 188 -0.63 -17.33 24.25
C PRO A 188 0.20 -17.14 22.98
N ALA A 189 1.43 -17.65 23.02
CA ALA A 189 2.45 -17.47 22.00
C ALA A 189 1.82 -17.34 20.60
N THR A 190 2.05 -16.20 19.94
CA THR A 190 1.88 -16.10 18.50
C THR A 190 2.63 -17.29 17.89
N PRO A 191 1.97 -18.19 17.15
CA PRO A 191 2.68 -19.31 16.57
C PRO A 191 3.72 -18.74 15.61
N THR A 192 4.98 -18.86 16.00
CA THR A 192 6.16 -18.69 15.16
C THR A 192 5.89 -19.29 13.79
N ASN A 193 5.93 -18.44 12.76
CA ASN A 193 5.80 -18.73 11.33
C ASN A 193 5.85 -20.22 10.95
N THR A 194 4.69 -20.85 10.87
CA THR A 194 4.51 -22.20 10.27
C THR A 194 4.30 -22.15 8.74
N PHE A 195 4.15 -20.94 8.19
CA PHE A 195 3.86 -20.68 6.79
C PHE A 195 5.11 -20.17 6.05
N LYS A 196 5.47 -20.83 4.95
CA LYS A 196 6.59 -20.48 4.07
C LYS A 196 6.13 -20.28 2.62
N ASN A 197 6.97 -19.64 1.82
CA ASN A 197 6.74 -19.53 0.38
C ASN A 197 6.50 -20.93 -0.24
N GLY A 198 5.46 -21.04 -1.07
CA GLY A 198 5.04 -22.28 -1.72
C GLY A 198 4.10 -23.15 -0.89
N ASP A 199 3.86 -22.84 0.39
CA ASP A 199 2.85 -23.55 1.17
C ASP A 199 1.47 -23.38 0.54
N THR A 200 0.70 -24.46 0.52
CA THR A 200 -0.69 -24.45 0.05
C THR A 200 -1.62 -24.17 1.22
N VAL A 201 -2.54 -23.23 1.04
CA VAL A 201 -3.44 -22.74 2.09
C VAL A 201 -4.89 -22.60 1.61
N LYS A 202 -5.83 -22.70 2.55
CA LYS A 202 -7.22 -22.22 2.41
C LYS A 202 -7.42 -20.96 3.25
N ILE A 203 -8.32 -20.09 2.78
CA ILE A 203 -8.75 -18.90 3.51
C ILE A 203 -10.03 -19.25 4.29
N LYS A 204 -10.06 -18.91 5.59
CA LYS A 204 -11.25 -19.13 6.43
C LYS A 204 -12.44 -18.32 5.90
N LYS A 205 -13.64 -18.91 5.94
CA LYS A 205 -14.88 -18.25 5.50
C LYS A 205 -15.11 -16.93 6.25
N GLY A 206 -15.53 -15.89 5.54
CA GLY A 206 -15.80 -14.57 6.09
C GLY A 206 -14.59 -13.67 6.28
N THR A 207 -13.38 -14.15 5.96
CA THR A 207 -12.15 -13.35 5.99
C THR A 207 -12.23 -12.17 5.03
N LYS A 208 -11.70 -11.02 5.44
CA LYS A 208 -11.42 -9.87 4.56
C LYS A 208 -9.94 -9.87 4.20
N TYR A 209 -9.60 -9.35 3.03
CA TYR A 209 -8.20 -9.07 2.72
C TYR A 209 -7.63 -8.06 3.71
N VAL A 210 -6.31 -8.02 3.86
CA VAL A 210 -5.59 -7.03 4.70
C VAL A 210 -5.99 -5.60 4.33
N THR A 211 -6.27 -5.37 3.04
CA THR A 211 -6.74 -4.11 2.46
C THR A 211 -8.21 -3.79 2.78
N GLY A 212 -8.93 -4.68 3.45
CA GLY A 212 -10.28 -4.48 3.95
C GLY A 212 -11.41 -4.94 3.03
N GLU A 213 -11.13 -5.27 1.76
CA GLU A 213 -12.15 -5.78 0.85
C GLU A 213 -12.57 -7.21 1.21
N THR A 214 -13.84 -7.52 0.99
CA THR A 214 -14.36 -8.89 1.07
C THR A 214 -13.97 -9.65 -0.20
N PRO A 215 -13.27 -10.79 -0.10
CA PRO A 215 -13.03 -11.69 -1.23
C PRO A 215 -14.34 -12.13 -1.89
N SER A 216 -14.28 -12.41 -3.19
CA SER A 216 -15.36 -13.10 -3.88
C SER A 216 -15.68 -14.42 -3.18
N SER A 217 -16.96 -14.81 -3.11
CA SER A 217 -17.40 -15.97 -2.31
C SER A 217 -16.69 -17.28 -2.67
N TRP A 218 -16.37 -17.47 -3.95
CA TRP A 218 -15.67 -18.65 -4.44
C TRP A 218 -14.25 -18.81 -3.87
N VAL A 219 -13.62 -17.72 -3.42
CA VAL A 219 -12.25 -17.74 -2.87
C VAL A 219 -12.18 -18.64 -1.65
N PHE A 220 -13.24 -18.72 -0.85
CA PHE A 220 -13.25 -19.54 0.38
C PHE A 220 -13.38 -21.05 0.13
N ASP A 221 -13.73 -21.45 -1.10
CA ASP A 221 -13.90 -22.85 -1.46
C ASP A 221 -12.66 -23.41 -2.21
N GLU A 222 -11.66 -22.56 -2.49
CA GLU A 222 -10.46 -22.88 -3.27
C GLU A 222 -9.18 -22.94 -2.42
N THR A 223 -8.10 -23.47 -3.00
CA THR A 223 -6.75 -23.48 -2.40
C THR A 223 -5.80 -22.54 -3.14
N PHE A 224 -4.87 -21.92 -2.42
CA PHE A 224 -3.90 -20.96 -2.95
C PHE A 224 -2.50 -21.28 -2.46
N LYS A 225 -1.48 -20.78 -3.17
CA LYS A 225 -0.10 -20.81 -2.72
C LYS A 225 0.22 -19.53 -1.96
N ILE A 226 1.06 -19.63 -0.94
CA ILE A 226 1.76 -18.48 -0.40
C ILE A 226 2.82 -18.08 -1.43
N ALA A 227 2.58 -16.97 -2.13
CA ALA A 227 3.55 -16.38 -3.06
C ALA A 227 4.67 -15.67 -2.30
N LYS A 228 4.32 -15.00 -1.20
CA LYS A 228 5.28 -14.28 -0.35
C LYS A 228 4.80 -14.19 1.10
N PRO A 229 5.55 -14.73 2.07
CA PRO A 229 5.28 -14.55 3.48
C PRO A 229 5.75 -13.15 3.97
N TYR A 230 5.03 -12.58 4.94
CA TYR A 230 5.38 -11.37 5.70
C TYR A 230 5.40 -11.69 7.21
N GLU A 231 5.42 -10.68 8.09
CA GLU A 231 5.46 -10.88 9.55
C GLU A 231 4.17 -11.55 10.05
N ASP A 232 2.99 -11.02 9.67
CA ASP A 232 1.69 -11.47 10.19
C ASP A 232 0.69 -11.94 9.10
N TYR A 233 1.07 -11.84 7.83
CA TYR A 233 0.20 -12.13 6.69
C TYR A 233 1.01 -12.66 5.50
N ALA A 234 0.31 -13.14 4.47
CA ALA A 234 0.92 -13.57 3.22
C ALA A 234 0.24 -12.96 2.00
N ALA A 235 1.01 -12.73 0.94
CA ALA A 235 0.45 -12.61 -0.39
C ALA A 235 0.14 -14.00 -0.93
N LEU A 236 -1.10 -14.22 -1.34
CA LEU A 236 -1.55 -15.48 -1.91
C LEU A 236 -1.61 -15.37 -3.42
N CYS A 237 -1.17 -16.40 -4.13
CA CYS A 237 -1.37 -16.53 -5.57
C CYS A 237 -2.27 -17.70 -5.94
N ALA A 238 -2.95 -17.55 -7.07
CA ALA A 238 -3.57 -18.68 -7.75
C ALA A 238 -2.49 -19.70 -8.14
N LEU A 239 -2.84 -20.99 -8.05
CA LEU A 239 -1.88 -22.09 -8.17
C LEU A 239 -1.17 -22.17 -9.54
N ASP A 240 -1.83 -21.66 -10.59
CA ASP A 240 -1.50 -21.94 -11.99
C ASP A 240 -0.87 -20.78 -12.76
N ASN A 241 -1.03 -19.54 -12.29
CA ASN A 241 -0.54 -18.36 -13.03
C ASN A 241 0.11 -17.29 -12.14
N ASP A 242 0.42 -17.62 -10.88
CA ASP A 242 1.07 -16.76 -9.90
C ASP A 242 0.41 -15.38 -9.70
N ILE A 243 -0.83 -15.20 -10.16
CA ILE A 243 -1.58 -13.96 -9.95
C ILE A 243 -1.89 -13.83 -8.47
N ILE A 244 -1.46 -12.71 -7.90
CA ILE A 244 -1.78 -12.37 -6.51
C ILE A 244 -3.28 -12.13 -6.38
N ILE A 245 -3.93 -12.99 -5.61
CA ILE A 245 -5.36 -12.94 -5.36
C ILE A 245 -5.73 -12.02 -4.19
N GLY A 246 -4.80 -11.82 -3.26
CA GLY A 246 -4.99 -10.93 -2.11
C GLY A 246 -3.91 -11.11 -1.04
N LEU A 247 -3.95 -10.21 -0.07
CA LEU A 247 -3.14 -10.29 1.16
C LEU A 247 -4.03 -10.81 2.29
N VAL A 248 -3.61 -11.84 3.01
CA VAL A 248 -4.42 -12.51 4.05
C VAL A 248 -3.57 -12.77 5.29
N TYR A 249 -4.08 -12.43 6.47
CA TYR A 249 -3.41 -12.67 7.76
C TYR A 249 -3.25 -14.17 8.04
N TYR A 250 -2.15 -14.55 8.68
CA TYR A 250 -1.89 -15.97 9.01
C TYR A 250 -2.96 -16.58 9.91
N LYS A 251 -3.54 -15.80 10.82
CA LYS A 251 -4.67 -16.23 11.67
C LYS A 251 -5.89 -16.70 10.87
N ASP A 252 -6.03 -16.22 9.63
CA ASP A 252 -7.15 -16.48 8.73
C ASP A 252 -6.80 -17.52 7.65
N LEU A 253 -5.63 -18.15 7.76
CA LEU A 253 -5.16 -19.20 6.86
C LEU A 253 -5.14 -20.56 7.54
N GLU A 254 -5.40 -21.59 6.73
CA GLU A 254 -5.28 -22.99 7.12
C GLU A 254 -4.34 -23.70 6.14
N LYS A 255 -3.27 -24.32 6.65
CA LYS A 255 -2.31 -25.07 5.83
C LYS A 255 -2.97 -26.36 5.34
N VAL A 256 -2.79 -26.68 4.06
CA VAL A 256 -3.36 -27.87 3.44
C VAL A 256 -2.25 -28.71 2.81
N ASN A 257 -2.23 -30.01 3.11
CA ASN A 257 -1.22 -30.94 2.60
C ASN A 257 -1.61 -31.60 1.27
N VAL A 258 -2.82 -31.32 0.75
CA VAL A 258 -3.35 -31.92 -0.47
C VAL A 258 -3.80 -30.82 -1.42
N LEU A 259 -3.20 -30.79 -2.62
CA LEU A 259 -3.73 -30.03 -3.75
C LEU A 259 -5.07 -30.67 -4.13
N GLN A 260 -6.19 -30.08 -3.71
CA GLN A 260 -7.47 -30.36 -4.37
C GLN A 260 -7.44 -29.66 -5.74
N SER A 261 -6.74 -30.25 -6.73
CA SER A 261 -6.80 -29.75 -8.10
C SER A 261 -8.07 -30.28 -8.77
N THR A 262 -9.17 -29.53 -8.68
CA THR A 262 -10.25 -29.67 -9.65
C THR A 262 -9.91 -28.82 -10.86
N ALA A 263 -9.19 -29.40 -11.83
CA ALA A 263 -8.73 -28.78 -13.08
C ALA A 263 -7.85 -27.51 -12.92
N SER A 264 -6.93 -27.29 -13.85
CA SER A 264 -6.16 -26.04 -13.89
C SER A 264 -7.11 -24.87 -14.21
N LYS A 265 -7.15 -23.85 -13.35
CA LYS A 265 -7.96 -22.65 -13.48
C LYS A 265 -7.07 -21.43 -13.65
N THR A 266 -7.27 -20.71 -14.74
CA THR A 266 -6.65 -19.40 -14.95
C THR A 266 -7.56 -18.34 -14.35
N TYR A 267 -7.01 -17.44 -13.53
CA TYR A 267 -7.74 -16.28 -13.03
C TYR A 267 -7.28 -15.00 -13.72
N LEU A 268 -8.13 -13.98 -13.74
CA LEU A 268 -7.83 -12.63 -14.22
C LEU A 268 -8.38 -11.60 -13.23
N LYS A 269 -7.78 -10.42 -13.18
CA LYS A 269 -8.22 -9.32 -12.32
C LYS A 269 -8.94 -8.24 -13.13
N VAL A 270 -10.09 -7.80 -12.64
CA VAL A 270 -10.82 -6.66 -13.19
C VAL A 270 -10.00 -5.39 -12.98
N ASN A 271 -9.50 -4.83 -14.07
CA ASN A 271 -8.62 -3.67 -14.09
C ASN A 271 -9.29 -2.50 -14.83
N THR A 272 -10.32 -1.94 -14.20
CA THR A 272 -11.01 -0.72 -14.66
C THR A 272 -10.52 0.53 -13.91
N PHE A 273 -10.76 1.72 -14.47
CA PHE A 273 -10.33 2.99 -13.87
C PHE A 273 -11.18 3.39 -12.65
N LEU A 274 -12.47 3.66 -12.87
CA LEU A 274 -13.43 4.06 -11.82
C LEU A 274 -14.72 3.22 -11.82
N LEU A 275 -15.16 2.74 -12.97
CA LEU A 275 -16.44 2.03 -13.10
C LEU A 275 -16.25 0.52 -12.99
N PRO A 276 -17.20 -0.20 -12.35
CA PRO A 276 -17.19 -1.66 -12.35
C PRO A 276 -17.37 -2.20 -13.78
N LEU A 277 -16.77 -3.36 -14.05
CA LEU A 277 -16.87 -4.06 -15.34
C LEU A 277 -18.17 -4.85 -15.42
N TRP A 278 -18.85 -4.81 -16.56
CA TRP A 278 -20.03 -5.66 -16.75
C TRP A 278 -19.64 -7.12 -16.98
N LEU A 279 -20.32 -8.02 -16.26
CA LEU A 279 -20.50 -9.39 -16.67
C LEU A 279 -21.76 -9.45 -17.53
N CYS A 280 -21.62 -9.88 -18.76
CA CYS A 280 -22.68 -9.92 -19.75
C CYS A 280 -23.11 -11.37 -20.04
N GLY A 281 -24.35 -11.56 -20.48
CA GLY A 281 -24.93 -12.83 -20.85
C GLY A 281 -25.48 -12.79 -22.27
N GLY A 282 -25.93 -13.97 -22.73
CA GLY A 282 -26.30 -14.16 -24.13
C GLY A 282 -25.06 -14.08 -25.04
N TRP A 283 -25.10 -14.78 -26.17
CA TRP A 283 -24.01 -14.78 -27.12
C TRP A 283 -24.57 -14.91 -28.53
N ASN A 284 -24.18 -14.02 -29.43
CA ASN A 284 -24.61 -14.05 -30.83
C ASN A 284 -23.51 -14.51 -31.81
N GLY A 285 -22.37 -14.99 -31.29
CA GLY A 285 -21.19 -15.36 -32.08
C GLY A 285 -20.07 -14.32 -32.04
N THR A 286 -20.39 -13.03 -31.83
CA THR A 286 -19.37 -11.95 -31.86
C THR A 286 -19.29 -11.18 -30.54
N LYS A 287 -20.44 -10.93 -29.90
CA LYS A 287 -20.56 -10.13 -28.68
C LYS A 287 -21.70 -10.62 -27.78
N PRO A 288 -21.69 -10.31 -26.49
CA PRO A 288 -22.81 -10.60 -25.63
C PRO A 288 -24.01 -9.68 -25.92
N THR A 289 -25.20 -10.14 -25.56
CA THR A 289 -26.47 -9.47 -25.92
C THR A 289 -27.23 -8.87 -24.75
N LYS A 290 -26.85 -9.18 -23.50
CA LYS A 290 -27.47 -8.60 -22.30
C LYS A 290 -26.46 -8.41 -21.18
N ASN A 291 -26.72 -7.46 -20.29
CA ASN A 291 -25.95 -7.31 -19.05
C ASN A 291 -26.53 -8.20 -17.95
N ILE A 292 -25.67 -8.80 -17.12
CA ILE A 292 -26.09 -9.62 -15.96
C ILE A 292 -25.84 -8.83 -14.67
N LEU A 293 -24.59 -8.50 -14.39
CA LEU A 293 -24.18 -7.81 -13.15
C LEU A 293 -22.90 -7.01 -13.36
N LYS A 294 -22.55 -6.22 -12.34
CA LYS A 294 -21.33 -5.42 -12.29
C LYS A 294 -20.28 -6.09 -11.39
N MET A 295 -19.06 -6.19 -11.88
CA MET A 295 -17.88 -6.68 -11.18
C MET A 295 -17.02 -5.48 -10.76
N PRO A 296 -16.83 -5.23 -9.46
CA PRO A 296 -15.97 -4.16 -8.98
C PRO A 296 -14.54 -4.20 -9.53
N LYS A 297 -13.85 -3.06 -9.48
CA LYS A 297 -12.39 -3.02 -9.72
C LYS A 297 -11.71 -3.97 -8.73
N ASN A 298 -10.63 -4.60 -9.18
CA ASN A 298 -9.86 -5.60 -8.43
C ASN A 298 -10.57 -6.93 -8.16
N SER A 299 -11.83 -7.11 -8.57
CA SER A 299 -12.48 -8.41 -8.53
C SER A 299 -11.72 -9.43 -9.36
N LEU A 300 -11.60 -10.64 -8.83
CA LEU A 300 -11.01 -11.77 -9.55
C LEU A 300 -12.11 -12.55 -10.27
N VAL A 301 -11.81 -12.97 -11.49
CA VAL A 301 -12.67 -13.80 -12.33
C VAL A 301 -11.90 -15.03 -12.78
N GLU A 302 -12.57 -16.18 -12.85
CA GLU A 302 -12.02 -17.38 -13.47
C GLU A 302 -12.18 -17.24 -14.99
N LEU A 303 -11.08 -17.34 -15.74
CA LEU A 303 -11.10 -17.41 -17.19
C LEU A 303 -11.54 -18.80 -17.63
N ILE A 304 -12.69 -18.87 -18.30
CA ILE A 304 -13.22 -20.10 -18.87
C ILE A 304 -12.75 -20.26 -20.33
N GLU A 305 -12.76 -19.18 -21.10
CA GLU A 305 -12.43 -19.21 -22.52
C GLU A 305 -11.97 -17.83 -23.02
N LYS A 306 -10.90 -17.80 -23.81
CA LYS A 306 -10.56 -16.64 -24.64
C LYS A 306 -11.29 -16.82 -25.97
N THR A 307 -12.32 -16.01 -26.22
CA THR A 307 -13.04 -16.09 -27.50
C THR A 307 -12.19 -15.52 -28.63
N ASN A 308 -12.56 -15.78 -29.88
CA ASN A 308 -11.94 -15.16 -31.06
C ASN A 308 -12.33 -13.67 -31.23
N SER A 309 -12.85 -13.02 -30.19
CA SER A 309 -13.21 -11.60 -30.18
C SER A 309 -12.65 -10.90 -28.93
N ASN A 310 -12.95 -9.61 -28.75
CA ASN A 310 -12.50 -8.79 -27.60
C ASN A 310 -13.23 -9.12 -26.28
N TRP A 311 -13.76 -10.32 -26.15
CA TRP A 311 -14.52 -10.81 -25.00
C TRP A 311 -13.91 -12.09 -24.45
N TYR A 312 -13.83 -12.20 -23.14
CA TYR A 312 -13.51 -13.44 -22.45
C TYR A 312 -14.76 -14.01 -21.83
N LYS A 313 -14.93 -15.33 -21.94
CA LYS A 313 -15.90 -16.05 -21.14
C LYS A 313 -15.29 -16.26 -19.76
N VAL A 314 -15.95 -15.77 -18.74
CA VAL A 314 -15.45 -15.77 -17.37
C VAL A 314 -16.53 -16.23 -16.41
N LYS A 315 -16.09 -16.75 -15.26
CA LYS A 315 -16.97 -17.06 -14.13
C LYS A 315 -16.67 -16.12 -12.98
N TYR A 316 -17.71 -15.48 -12.45
CA TYR A 316 -17.63 -14.56 -11.33
C TYR A 316 -18.77 -14.85 -10.35
N ASN A 317 -18.43 -15.10 -9.07
CA ASN A 317 -19.38 -15.46 -8.01
C ASN A 317 -20.38 -16.56 -8.43
N GLY A 318 -19.87 -17.61 -9.10
CA GLY A 318 -20.70 -18.74 -9.56
C GLY A 318 -21.43 -18.51 -10.88
N ILE A 319 -21.47 -17.28 -11.39
CA ILE A 319 -22.18 -16.93 -12.63
C ILE A 319 -21.19 -16.92 -13.80
N VAL A 320 -21.50 -17.68 -14.85
CA VAL A 320 -20.74 -17.69 -16.10
C VAL A 320 -21.31 -16.65 -17.06
N GLY A 321 -20.45 -15.82 -17.63
CA GLY A 321 -20.81 -14.80 -18.61
C GLY A 321 -19.61 -14.38 -19.45
N TYR A 322 -19.76 -13.25 -20.15
CA TYR A 322 -18.72 -12.65 -20.97
C TYR A 322 -18.36 -11.27 -20.44
N ALA A 323 -17.06 -10.96 -20.40
CA ALA A 323 -16.55 -9.66 -20.01
C ALA A 323 -15.52 -9.17 -21.03
N SER A 324 -15.40 -7.84 -21.18
CA SER A 324 -14.48 -7.27 -22.15
C SER A 324 -13.03 -7.57 -21.77
N ALA A 325 -12.31 -8.24 -22.67
CA ALA A 325 -10.93 -8.68 -22.46
C ALA A 325 -9.99 -7.50 -22.14
N LYS A 326 -10.29 -6.31 -22.64
CA LYS A 326 -9.54 -5.06 -22.40
C LYS A 326 -9.35 -4.74 -20.90
N TYR A 327 -10.30 -5.15 -20.07
CA TYR A 327 -10.33 -4.80 -18.65
C TYR A 327 -10.02 -5.98 -17.73
N LEU A 328 -9.45 -7.06 -18.28
CA LEU A 328 -9.04 -8.25 -17.54
C LEU A 328 -7.54 -8.46 -17.73
N LYS A 329 -6.79 -8.52 -16.62
CA LYS A 329 -5.33 -8.68 -16.62
C LYS A 329 -4.87 -9.86 -15.77
#